data_AF-A0A2E9MV91-F1
#
_entry.id   AF-A0A2E9MV91-F1
#
_cell.length_a   1.000
_cell.length_b   1.000
_cell.length_c   1.000
_cell.angle_alpha   90.00
_cell.angle_beta   90.00
_cell.angle_gamma   90.00
#
_symmetry.space_group_name_H-M   'P 1'
#
loop_
_entity.id
_entity.type
_entity.pdbx_description
1 polymer ?
#
loop_
_entity_poly.entity_id
_entity_poly.type
_entity_poly.pdbx_seq_one_letter_code
_entity_poly.pdbx_strand_id
1 'polypeptide(L)'
;MKYAPQKPSNWCQKPLLLVIFLSLTPALLLAQEVSDHQYSSEAIQAGLAIYSRECALCHGPQGDLVSGINLRLGQFRNASSDEDLRQVISNGAAQGQMPAFNFGDQELSGVIAYIRAGFDPDGVAVRIGDPERGKALFEGKGECASCHRVNGEGPRTAPDLSSIGILRTPTNLQLNLIDPAAALLPINRPVRLVTRNEETIVGRRLNEDTYTVQLIDSQERLRSLLKSELVTYELSERPSKQSTNLTNDEVADVVGYLLTLRGME
;
A
#
# COMPACT_ATOMS: atom_id res chain seq x y z
N MET A 1 79.19 42.50 25.33
CA MET A 1 79.39 41.21 24.62
C MET A 1 77.99 40.66 24.34
N LYS A 2 77.41 40.89 23.15
CA LYS A 2 77.48 40.04 21.93
C LYS A 2 77.14 38.57 22.24
N TYR A 3 76.21 37.84 21.62
CA TYR A 3 75.28 37.99 20.49
C TYR A 3 74.32 36.77 20.62
N ALA A 4 73.04 36.91 20.28
CA ALA A 4 72.20 35.78 19.81
C ALA A 4 72.19 35.83 18.26
N PRO A 5 71.48 34.98 17.49
CA PRO A 5 71.17 33.53 17.55
C PRO A 5 71.60 32.84 16.21
N GLN A 6 71.27 31.55 15.96
CA GLN A 6 70.69 30.99 14.70
C GLN A 6 70.98 29.49 14.45
N LYS A 7 69.87 28.77 14.23
CA LYS A 7 69.53 27.59 13.40
C LYS A 7 70.60 26.52 13.04
N PRO A 8 70.29 25.23 13.22
CA PRO A 8 71.03 24.13 12.59
C PRO A 8 70.57 23.86 11.14
N SER A 9 71.54 23.50 10.32
CA SER A 9 71.45 23.19 8.89
C SER A 9 71.16 21.72 8.63
N ASN A 10 70.42 21.50 7.54
CA ASN A 10 69.89 20.25 7.04
C ASN A 10 71.00 19.27 6.61
N TRP A 11 71.00 18.05 7.15
CA TRP A 11 71.63 16.88 6.50
C TRP A 11 70.54 15.86 6.16
N CYS A 12 70.43 15.66 4.85
CA CYS A 12 69.39 14.98 4.12
C CYS A 12 69.54 13.46 4.28
N GLN A 13 68.75 12.83 5.13
CA GLN A 13 68.50 11.39 5.08
C GLN A 13 67.32 11.15 4.14
N LYS A 14 67.57 10.47 3.03
CA LYS A 14 66.55 10.01 2.09
C LYS A 14 65.76 8.86 2.73
N PRO A 15 64.43 8.95 2.91
CA PRO A 15 63.62 7.75 3.00
C PRO A 15 63.23 7.32 1.58
N LEU A 16 63.43 6.03 1.36
CA LEU A 16 62.97 5.23 0.24
C LEU A 16 61.49 5.56 -0.09
N LEU A 17 61.25 6.19 -1.24
CA LEU A 17 59.91 6.37 -1.81
C LEU A 17 59.36 4.99 -2.18
N LEU A 18 58.59 4.40 -1.27
CA LEU A 18 57.71 3.27 -1.59
C LEU A 18 56.56 3.85 -2.44
N VAL A 19 56.69 3.79 -3.75
CA VAL A 19 55.59 4.09 -4.68
C VAL A 19 54.57 2.95 -4.54
N ILE A 20 53.62 3.13 -3.63
CA ILE A 20 52.41 2.33 -3.59
C ILE A 20 51.60 2.77 -4.81
N PHE A 21 51.54 1.91 -5.83
CA PHE A 21 50.54 2.01 -6.89
C PHE A 21 49.17 1.87 -6.22
N LEU A 22 48.56 3.01 -5.90
CA LEU A 22 47.15 3.09 -5.56
C LEU A 22 46.39 2.78 -6.85
N SER A 23 46.04 1.52 -7.05
CA SER A 23 45.14 1.11 -8.11
C SER A 23 43.81 1.81 -7.87
N LEU A 24 43.52 2.84 -8.66
CA LEU A 24 42.16 3.33 -8.85
C LEU A 24 41.37 2.19 -9.48
N THR A 25 40.74 1.37 -8.66
CA THR A 25 39.66 0.50 -9.09
C THR A 25 38.50 1.41 -9.48
N PRO A 26 37.99 1.31 -10.72
CA PRO A 26 36.81 2.05 -11.11
C PRO A 26 35.65 1.59 -10.23
N ALA A 27 34.89 2.57 -9.76
CA ALA A 27 33.72 2.40 -8.91
C ALA A 27 32.79 1.30 -9.45
N LEU A 28 32.72 0.16 -8.76
CA LEU A 28 31.47 -0.56 -8.69
C LEU A 28 30.60 0.18 -7.67
N LEU A 29 29.91 1.21 -8.17
CA LEU A 29 28.57 1.49 -7.67
C LEU A 29 27.75 0.22 -7.98
N LEU A 30 27.73 -0.71 -7.04
CA LEU A 30 26.62 -1.65 -6.97
C LEU A 30 25.40 -0.79 -6.73
N ALA A 31 24.57 -0.69 -7.76
CA ALA A 31 23.24 -0.13 -7.68
C ALA A 31 22.55 -0.76 -6.45
N GLN A 32 22.33 0.05 -5.41
CA GLN A 32 21.35 -0.25 -4.40
C GLN A 32 19.98 0.07 -4.99
N GLU A 33 19.41 -0.88 -5.72
CA GLU A 33 17.96 -1.07 -5.92
C GLU A 33 17.80 -2.59 -6.10
N VAL A 34 17.07 -3.33 -5.27
CA VAL A 34 15.62 -3.23 -5.08
C VAL A 34 15.29 -3.89 -3.74
N SER A 35 14.36 -3.31 -2.99
CA SER A 35 13.76 -3.89 -1.80
C SER A 35 13.28 -5.32 -2.10
N ASP A 36 13.68 -6.31 -1.30
CA ASP A 36 13.62 -7.76 -1.58
C ASP A 36 12.22 -8.37 -1.82
N HIS A 37 11.17 -7.56 -2.01
CA HIS A 37 9.78 -8.01 -2.11
C HIS A 37 8.89 -7.20 -3.08
N GLN A 38 9.47 -6.51 -4.08
CA GLN A 38 8.68 -5.92 -5.17
C GLN A 38 8.89 -6.72 -6.45
N TYR A 39 7.84 -7.43 -6.87
CA TYR A 39 7.82 -8.09 -8.17
C TYR A 39 7.85 -7.04 -9.30
N SER A 40 8.63 -7.31 -10.35
CA SER A 40 8.71 -6.39 -11.50
C SER A 40 7.47 -6.52 -12.40
N SER A 41 7.19 -5.48 -13.19
CA SER A 41 6.08 -5.49 -14.15
C SER A 41 6.20 -6.63 -15.17
N GLU A 42 7.42 -6.98 -15.56
CA GLU A 42 7.72 -8.10 -16.45
C GLU A 42 7.36 -9.44 -15.80
N ALA A 43 7.64 -9.60 -14.50
CA ALA A 43 7.27 -10.80 -13.76
C ALA A 43 5.75 -10.94 -13.63
N ILE A 44 5.03 -9.84 -13.42
CA ILE A 44 3.56 -9.81 -13.37
C ILE A 44 2.96 -10.21 -14.74
N GLN A 45 3.48 -9.67 -15.84
CA GLN A 45 3.02 -10.01 -17.19
C GLN A 45 3.32 -11.47 -17.57
N ALA A 46 4.50 -11.98 -17.20
CA ALA A 46 4.83 -13.40 -17.34
C ALA A 46 3.88 -14.28 -16.52
N GLY A 47 3.57 -13.86 -15.29
CA GLY A 47 2.59 -14.49 -14.42
C GLY A 47 1.19 -14.57 -15.00
N LEU A 48 0.70 -13.46 -15.59
CA LEU A 48 -0.59 -13.42 -16.29
C LEU A 48 -0.68 -14.49 -17.39
N ALA A 49 0.39 -14.64 -18.20
CA ALA A 49 0.40 -15.61 -19.29
C ALA A 49 0.26 -17.06 -18.78
N ILE A 50 0.96 -17.39 -17.69
CA ILE A 50 0.88 -18.71 -17.05
C ILE A 50 -0.49 -18.89 -16.40
N TYR A 51 -0.95 -17.91 -15.61
CA TYR A 51 -2.25 -17.96 -14.94
C TYR A 51 -3.40 -18.19 -15.93
N SER A 52 -3.40 -17.46 -17.04
CA SER A 52 -4.43 -17.54 -18.07
C SER A 52 -4.51 -18.93 -18.71
N ARG A 53 -3.36 -19.61 -18.87
CA ARG A 53 -3.26 -20.93 -19.49
C ARG A 53 -3.58 -22.06 -18.52
N GLU A 54 -3.07 -21.97 -17.29
CA GLU A 54 -3.02 -23.09 -16.35
C GLU A 54 -4.05 -23.00 -15.22
N CYS A 55 -4.44 -21.78 -14.81
CA CYS A 55 -5.23 -21.56 -13.59
C CYS A 55 -6.64 -21.04 -13.87
N ALA A 56 -6.80 -20.17 -14.88
CA ALA A 56 -8.04 -19.45 -15.15
C ALA A 56 -9.22 -20.36 -15.53
N LEU A 57 -8.97 -21.58 -16.01
CA LEU A 57 -10.03 -22.53 -16.33
C LEU A 57 -10.88 -22.89 -15.09
N CYS A 58 -10.23 -23.04 -13.93
CA CYS A 58 -10.90 -23.41 -12.68
C CYS A 58 -11.14 -22.21 -11.76
N HIS A 59 -10.19 -21.27 -11.72
CA HIS A 59 -10.28 -20.09 -10.85
C HIS A 59 -10.97 -18.90 -11.51
N GLY A 60 -11.18 -18.93 -12.83
CA GLY A 60 -11.72 -17.84 -13.63
C GLY A 60 -10.67 -16.78 -13.98
N PRO A 61 -10.98 -15.87 -14.90
CA PRO A 61 -10.07 -14.79 -15.28
C PRO A 61 -9.83 -13.76 -14.17
N GLN A 62 -10.66 -13.76 -13.11
CA GLN A 62 -10.56 -12.86 -11.96
C GLN A 62 -10.17 -13.59 -10.66
N GLY A 63 -9.96 -14.90 -10.70
CA GLY A 63 -9.51 -15.68 -9.54
C GLY A 63 -10.54 -15.88 -8.44
N ASP A 64 -11.84 -15.78 -8.75
CA ASP A 64 -12.95 -15.74 -7.80
C ASP A 64 -14.03 -16.81 -8.03
N LEU A 65 -13.82 -17.78 -8.94
CA LEU A 65 -14.82 -18.83 -9.21
C LEU A 65 -14.91 -19.92 -8.13
N VAL A 66 -13.87 -20.10 -7.32
CA VAL A 66 -13.83 -21.17 -6.32
C VAL A 66 -14.47 -20.68 -5.02
N SER A 67 -15.51 -21.37 -4.57
CA SER A 67 -16.23 -20.99 -3.34
C SER A 67 -15.29 -20.85 -2.13
N GLY A 68 -15.35 -19.69 -1.47
CA GLY A 68 -14.54 -19.35 -0.31
C GLY A 68 -13.08 -18.98 -0.60
N ILE A 69 -12.70 -18.85 -1.88
CA ILE A 69 -11.37 -18.44 -2.33
C ILE A 69 -11.51 -17.27 -3.29
N ASN A 70 -10.74 -16.22 -3.08
CA ASN A 70 -10.65 -15.11 -4.02
C ASN A 70 -9.19 -14.68 -4.10
N LEU A 71 -8.51 -15.13 -5.16
CA LEU A 71 -7.07 -14.91 -5.34
C LEU A 71 -6.76 -13.42 -5.49
N ARG A 72 -7.63 -12.67 -6.17
CA ARG A 72 -7.50 -11.23 -6.39
C ARG A 72 -7.60 -10.42 -5.10
N LEU A 73 -8.45 -10.85 -4.16
CA LEU A 73 -8.59 -10.24 -2.83
C LEU A 73 -7.63 -10.86 -1.80
N GLY A 74 -6.76 -11.79 -2.20
CA GLY A 74 -5.85 -12.47 -1.29
C GLY A 74 -6.54 -13.36 -0.26
N GLN A 75 -7.77 -13.78 -0.54
CA GLN A 75 -8.52 -14.70 0.30
C GLN A 75 -8.15 -16.14 -0.05
N PHE A 76 -7.35 -16.75 0.81
CA PHE A 76 -6.95 -18.15 0.67
C PHE A 76 -7.51 -18.97 1.83
N ARG A 77 -7.60 -20.29 1.62
CA ARG A 77 -8.05 -21.20 2.68
C ARG A 77 -6.96 -21.40 3.75
N ASN A 78 -5.73 -21.70 3.32
CA ASN A 78 -4.61 -22.09 4.18
C ASN A 78 -3.26 -21.44 3.76
N ALA A 79 -3.28 -20.31 3.04
CA ALA A 79 -2.06 -19.63 2.60
C ALA A 79 -2.01 -18.20 3.13
N SER A 80 -0.92 -17.87 3.79
CA SER A 80 -0.68 -16.57 4.42
C SER A 80 0.55 -15.87 3.85
N SER A 81 1.49 -16.63 3.30
CA SER A 81 2.74 -16.14 2.72
C SER A 81 2.87 -16.53 1.24
N ASP A 82 3.82 -15.91 0.55
CA ASP A 82 4.17 -16.30 -0.81
C ASP A 82 4.76 -17.71 -0.86
N GLU A 83 5.50 -18.14 0.18
CA GLU A 83 5.97 -19.52 0.30
C GLU A 83 4.81 -20.50 0.44
N ASP A 84 3.78 -20.16 1.22
CA ASP A 84 2.57 -21.00 1.30
C ASP A 84 1.91 -21.13 -0.08
N LEU A 85 1.85 -20.04 -0.86
CA LEU A 85 1.33 -20.06 -2.22
C LEU A 85 2.19 -20.92 -3.14
N ARG A 86 3.53 -20.85 -3.04
CA ARG A 86 4.42 -21.75 -3.79
C ARG A 86 4.11 -23.21 -3.47
N GLN A 87 4.00 -23.55 -2.18
CA GLN A 87 3.72 -24.92 -1.76
C GLN A 87 2.35 -25.40 -2.25
N VAL A 88 1.32 -24.55 -2.20
CA VAL A 88 -0.02 -24.87 -2.70
C VAL A 88 -0.01 -25.12 -4.21
N ILE A 89 0.70 -24.29 -4.98
CA ILE A 89 0.77 -24.43 -6.44
C ILE A 89 1.59 -25.69 -6.82
N SER A 90 2.71 -25.92 -6.14
CA SER A 90 3.61 -27.03 -6.44
C SER A 90 3.03 -28.39 -6.04
N ASN A 91 2.34 -28.48 -4.90
CA ASN A 91 1.82 -29.74 -4.38
C ASN A 91 0.35 -30.00 -4.76
N GLY A 92 -0.34 -28.99 -5.29
CA GLY A 92 -1.78 -29.02 -5.48
C GLY A 92 -2.54 -28.88 -4.16
N ALA A 93 -3.86 -28.80 -4.25
CA ALA A 93 -4.72 -28.57 -3.09
C ALA A 93 -6.11 -29.22 -3.22
N ALA A 94 -6.89 -29.14 -2.13
CA ALA A 94 -8.27 -29.62 -2.06
C ALA A 94 -8.42 -31.08 -2.52
N GLN A 95 -7.57 -31.97 -1.99
CA GLN A 95 -7.58 -33.41 -2.28
C GLN A 95 -7.46 -33.71 -3.80
N GLY A 96 -6.67 -32.91 -4.52
CA GLY A 96 -6.41 -33.09 -5.95
C GLY A 96 -7.37 -32.35 -6.88
N GLN A 97 -8.32 -31.56 -6.35
CA GLN A 97 -9.16 -30.69 -7.19
C GLN A 97 -8.35 -29.56 -7.82
N MET A 98 -7.36 -29.03 -7.11
CA MET A 98 -6.32 -28.20 -7.69
C MET A 98 -5.12 -29.11 -7.98
N PRO A 99 -4.76 -29.33 -9.26
CA PRO A 99 -3.64 -30.19 -9.61
C PRO A 99 -2.31 -29.57 -9.14
N ALA A 100 -1.31 -30.44 -8.96
CA ALA A 100 0.07 -30.02 -8.71
C ALA A 100 0.70 -29.51 -10.02
N PHE A 101 1.45 -28.42 -9.95
CA PHE A 101 2.16 -27.85 -11.09
C PHE A 101 3.67 -27.91 -10.87
N ASN A 102 4.40 -28.40 -11.87
CA ASN A 102 5.87 -28.46 -11.84
C ASN A 102 6.47 -27.26 -12.58
N PHE A 103 6.24 -26.06 -12.05
CA PHE A 103 6.78 -24.81 -12.58
C PHE A 103 8.21 -24.55 -12.07
N GLY A 104 9.02 -23.89 -12.88
CA GLY A 104 10.32 -23.37 -12.44
C GLY A 104 10.16 -22.20 -11.46
N ASP A 105 11.25 -21.85 -10.76
CA ASP A 105 11.17 -20.85 -9.69
C ASP A 105 10.68 -19.47 -10.15
N GLN A 106 11.11 -19.04 -11.34
CA GLN A 106 10.70 -17.77 -11.94
C GLN A 106 9.23 -17.78 -12.39
N GLU A 107 8.75 -18.93 -12.87
CA GLU A 107 7.34 -19.11 -13.29
C GLU A 107 6.42 -19.03 -12.07
N LEU A 108 6.76 -19.73 -10.98
CA LEU A 108 6.04 -19.64 -9.71
C LEU A 108 6.01 -18.20 -9.17
N SER A 109 7.18 -17.54 -9.15
CA SER A 109 7.28 -16.15 -8.71
C SER A 109 6.43 -15.23 -9.57
N GLY A 110 6.39 -15.42 -10.89
CA GLY A 110 5.53 -14.64 -11.79
C GLY A 110 4.03 -14.84 -11.49
N VAL A 111 3.57 -16.09 -11.34
CA VAL A 111 2.15 -16.37 -11.01
C VAL A 111 1.77 -15.71 -9.68
N ILE A 112 2.63 -15.84 -8.66
CA ILE A 112 2.40 -15.21 -7.36
C ILE A 112 2.41 -13.68 -7.50
N ALA A 113 3.34 -13.10 -8.28
CA ALA A 113 3.37 -11.67 -8.57
C ALA A 113 2.03 -11.19 -9.13
N TYR A 114 1.49 -11.88 -10.11
CA TYR A 114 0.21 -11.53 -10.75
C TYR A 114 -0.97 -11.62 -9.78
N ILE A 115 -0.99 -12.65 -8.93
CA ILE A 115 -1.99 -12.78 -7.85
C ILE A 115 -1.86 -11.60 -6.86
N ARG A 116 -0.63 -11.27 -6.43
CA ARG A 116 -0.35 -10.17 -5.50
C ARG A 116 -0.57 -8.78 -6.10
N ALA A 117 -0.52 -8.65 -7.42
CA ALA A 117 -0.91 -7.45 -8.15
C ALA A 117 -2.44 -7.29 -8.25
N GLY A 118 -3.21 -8.21 -7.67
CA GLY A 118 -4.67 -8.14 -7.70
C GLY A 118 -5.22 -8.32 -9.12
N PHE A 119 -4.52 -9.14 -9.93
CA PHE A 119 -4.88 -9.46 -11.31
C PHE A 119 -4.78 -8.28 -12.29
N ASP A 120 -4.09 -7.21 -11.89
CA ASP A 120 -3.73 -6.09 -12.75
C ASP A 120 -2.34 -6.35 -13.39
N PRO A 121 -2.25 -6.56 -14.72
CA PRO A 121 -0.97 -6.82 -15.38
C PRO A 121 0.02 -5.66 -15.33
N ASP A 122 -0.49 -4.44 -15.13
CA ASP A 122 0.30 -3.22 -14.99
C ASP A 122 0.37 -2.77 -13.52
N GLY A 123 -0.16 -3.60 -12.61
CA GLY A 123 -0.26 -3.32 -11.19
C GLY A 123 1.07 -3.42 -10.45
N VAL A 124 1.03 -3.05 -9.17
CA VAL A 124 2.13 -3.30 -8.22
C VAL A 124 1.73 -4.47 -7.34
N ALA A 125 2.59 -5.48 -7.27
CA ALA A 125 2.38 -6.61 -6.39
C ALA A 125 2.51 -6.19 -4.92
N VAL A 126 1.50 -6.53 -4.14
CA VAL A 126 1.38 -6.13 -2.73
C VAL A 126 1.46 -7.33 -1.83
N ARG A 127 2.31 -7.22 -0.80
CA ARG A 127 2.36 -8.22 0.27
C ARG A 127 1.12 -8.06 1.16
N ILE A 128 0.50 -9.20 1.48
CA ILE A 128 -0.58 -9.26 2.48
C ILE A 128 0.05 -9.77 3.78
N GLY A 129 -0.21 -9.05 4.87
CA GLY A 129 0.31 -9.38 6.19
C GLY A 129 -0.72 -10.05 7.08
N ASP A 130 -0.38 -10.09 8.36
CA ASP A 130 -1.16 -10.73 9.41
C ASP A 130 -2.34 -9.83 9.84
N PRO A 131 -3.58 -10.33 9.76
CA PRO A 131 -4.76 -9.54 10.07
C PRO A 131 -4.93 -9.21 11.56
N GLU A 132 -4.43 -10.04 12.48
CA GLU A 132 -4.50 -9.76 13.92
C GLU A 132 -3.56 -8.62 14.30
N ARG A 133 -2.32 -8.66 13.80
CA ARG A 133 -1.39 -7.53 13.94
C ARG A 133 -1.92 -6.28 13.24
N GLY A 134 -2.51 -6.45 12.06
CA GLY A 134 -3.15 -5.38 11.30
C GLY A 134 -4.25 -4.66 12.07
N LYS A 135 -5.09 -5.42 12.78
CA LYS A 135 -6.14 -4.85 13.65
C LYS A 135 -5.55 -4.01 14.77
N ALA A 136 -4.53 -4.53 15.46
CA ALA A 136 -3.85 -3.79 16.53
C ALA A 136 -3.21 -2.48 16.02
N LEU A 137 -2.65 -2.50 14.80
CA LEU A 137 -2.12 -1.30 14.15
C LEU A 137 -3.24 -0.32 13.75
N PHE A 138 -4.37 -0.82 13.24
CA PHE A 138 -5.54 -0.02 12.87
C PHE A 138 -6.12 0.75 14.06
N GLU A 139 -6.21 0.10 15.21
CA GLU A 139 -6.76 0.66 16.45
C GLU A 139 -5.73 1.51 17.23
N GLY A 140 -4.44 1.19 17.10
CA GLY A 140 -3.34 1.84 17.81
C GLY A 140 -2.52 2.77 16.91
N LYS A 141 -1.31 2.34 16.55
CA LYS A 141 -0.26 3.16 15.91
C LYS A 141 -0.70 3.84 14.61
N GLY A 142 -1.56 3.19 13.83
CA GLY A 142 -2.09 3.73 12.56
C GLY A 142 -3.22 4.74 12.75
N GLU A 143 -3.79 4.83 13.96
CA GLU A 143 -4.87 5.73 14.37
C GLU A 143 -6.08 5.71 13.43
N CYS A 144 -6.29 4.62 12.69
CA CYS A 144 -7.31 4.53 11.66
C CYS A 144 -8.71 4.57 12.28
N ALA A 145 -8.89 3.91 13.43
CA ALA A 145 -10.12 3.89 14.21
C ALA A 145 -10.52 5.26 14.78
N SER A 146 -9.61 6.25 14.80
CA SER A 146 -9.93 7.62 15.25
C SER A 146 -10.83 8.38 14.27
N CYS A 147 -10.92 7.91 13.03
CA CYS A 147 -11.68 8.54 11.95
C CYS A 147 -12.64 7.56 11.28
N HIS A 148 -12.19 6.33 11.03
CA HIS A 148 -12.97 5.29 10.39
C HIS A 148 -13.73 4.45 11.40
N ARG A 149 -14.91 4.01 10.96
CA ARG A 149 -15.72 3.03 11.68
C ARG A 149 -15.64 1.66 11.04
N VAL A 150 -15.85 0.64 11.86
CA VAL A 150 -15.99 -0.77 11.46
C VAL A 150 -17.09 -1.39 12.31
N ASN A 151 -18.05 -2.07 11.67
CA ASN A 151 -19.17 -2.76 12.28
C ASN A 151 -19.93 -1.91 13.32
N GLY A 152 -20.12 -0.62 13.00
CA GLY A 152 -20.82 0.33 13.87
C GLY A 152 -19.96 1.00 14.96
N GLU A 153 -18.73 0.55 15.17
CA GLU A 153 -17.79 1.13 16.14
C GLU A 153 -16.90 2.19 15.49
N GLY A 154 -16.72 3.35 16.15
CA GLY A 154 -15.93 4.47 15.64
C GLY A 154 -16.77 5.64 15.08
N PRO A 155 -16.15 6.77 14.74
CA PRO A 155 -16.87 7.99 14.36
C PRO A 155 -17.47 7.93 12.94
N ARG A 156 -18.31 8.91 12.60
CA ARG A 156 -18.94 9.08 11.28
C ARG A 156 -18.18 10.03 10.36
N THR A 157 -17.05 10.55 10.80
CA THR A 157 -16.28 11.58 10.09
C THR A 157 -15.63 11.02 8.81
N ALA A 158 -15.18 9.77 8.80
CA ALA A 158 -14.68 9.08 7.61
C ALA A 158 -15.65 8.00 7.08
N PRO A 159 -15.42 7.46 5.86
CA PRO A 159 -16.19 6.34 5.34
C PRO A 159 -16.14 5.10 6.24
N ASP A 160 -17.23 4.36 6.25
CA ASP A 160 -17.33 3.07 6.92
C ASP A 160 -16.50 2.02 6.17
N LEU A 161 -15.64 1.29 6.90
CA LEU A 161 -14.76 0.27 6.35
C LEU A 161 -15.25 -1.16 6.56
N SER A 162 -16.45 -1.35 7.14
CA SER A 162 -17.01 -2.67 7.49
C SER A 162 -16.97 -3.69 6.36
N SER A 163 -17.15 -3.23 5.11
CA SER A 163 -17.17 -4.10 3.91
C SER A 163 -16.01 -3.82 2.96
N ILE A 164 -14.97 -3.11 3.39
CA ILE A 164 -13.93 -2.61 2.48
C ILE A 164 -13.16 -3.73 1.79
N GLY A 165 -13.02 -4.90 2.43
CA GLY A 165 -12.34 -6.06 1.89
C GLY A 165 -13.06 -6.74 0.71
N ILE A 166 -14.34 -6.44 0.50
CA ILE A 166 -15.09 -6.84 -0.72
C ILE A 166 -14.96 -5.77 -1.80
N LEU A 167 -14.84 -4.50 -1.40
CA LEU A 167 -14.95 -3.37 -2.31
C LEU A 167 -13.61 -2.98 -2.96
N ARG A 168 -12.48 -3.28 -2.31
CA ARG A 168 -11.14 -2.82 -2.73
C ARG A 168 -10.14 -3.96 -2.82
N THR A 169 -9.24 -3.86 -3.79
CA THR A 169 -8.11 -4.77 -3.93
C THR A 169 -6.99 -4.43 -2.92
N PRO A 170 -6.11 -5.37 -2.58
CA PRO A 170 -4.95 -5.12 -1.71
C PRO A 170 -4.09 -3.94 -2.20
N THR A 171 -3.84 -3.85 -3.52
CA THR A 171 -3.10 -2.73 -4.13
C THR A 171 -3.78 -1.39 -3.93
N ASN A 172 -5.11 -1.34 -4.10
CA ASN A 172 -5.85 -0.09 -3.87
C ASN A 172 -5.81 0.30 -2.39
N LEU A 173 -5.93 -0.67 -1.48
CA LEU A 173 -5.83 -0.41 -0.04
C LEU A 173 -4.45 0.13 0.31
N GLN A 174 -3.37 -0.56 -0.08
CA GLN A 174 -2.01 -0.10 0.19
C GLN A 174 -1.77 1.32 -0.34
N LEU A 175 -2.18 1.62 -1.57
CA LEU A 175 -2.02 2.95 -2.16
C LEU A 175 -2.70 4.03 -1.29
N ASN A 176 -3.91 3.77 -0.80
CA ASN A 176 -4.60 4.72 0.10
C ASN A 176 -3.89 4.92 1.44
N LEU A 177 -3.03 4.01 1.89
CA LEU A 177 -2.22 4.19 3.10
C LEU A 177 -0.92 4.97 2.82
N ILE A 178 -0.22 4.66 1.73
CA ILE A 178 1.12 5.19 1.46
C ILE A 178 1.10 6.49 0.64
N ASP A 179 0.12 6.65 -0.23
CA ASP A 179 -0.11 7.87 -1.04
C ASP A 179 -1.62 8.13 -1.22
N PRO A 180 -2.29 8.65 -0.16
CA PRO A 180 -3.71 8.96 -0.23
C PRO A 180 -4.03 10.07 -1.25
N ALA A 181 -3.05 10.90 -1.64
CA ALA A 181 -3.26 11.97 -2.61
C ALA A 181 -3.37 11.40 -4.03
N ALA A 182 -2.54 10.42 -4.39
CA ALA A 182 -2.65 9.70 -5.66
C ALA A 182 -3.94 8.86 -5.76
N ALA A 183 -4.47 8.39 -4.62
CA ALA A 183 -5.72 7.61 -4.58
C ALA A 183 -7.01 8.46 -4.48
N LEU A 184 -6.91 9.79 -4.40
CA LEU A 184 -8.04 10.66 -4.07
C LEU A 184 -9.07 10.76 -5.19
N LEU A 185 -10.21 10.08 -5.01
CA LEU A 185 -11.36 10.21 -5.92
C LEU A 185 -12.14 11.52 -5.67
N PRO A 186 -12.71 12.17 -6.71
CA PRO A 186 -13.47 13.41 -6.56
C PRO A 186 -14.60 13.36 -5.54
N ILE A 187 -15.30 12.23 -5.44
CA ILE A 187 -16.40 12.06 -4.48
C ILE A 187 -15.93 12.05 -3.02
N ASN A 188 -14.68 11.65 -2.77
CA ASN A 188 -14.07 11.54 -1.45
C ASN A 188 -13.35 12.82 -1.00
N ARG A 189 -13.34 13.86 -1.83
CA ARG A 189 -12.73 15.14 -1.47
C ARG A 189 -13.52 15.80 -0.34
N PRO A 190 -12.88 16.18 0.77
CA PRO A 190 -13.55 16.94 1.81
C PRO A 190 -13.96 18.31 1.27
N VAL A 191 -15.05 18.83 1.80
CA VAL A 191 -15.62 20.11 1.36
C VAL A 191 -15.45 21.16 2.44
N ARG A 192 -15.24 22.40 2.03
CA ARG A 192 -15.30 23.59 2.89
C ARG A 192 -16.37 24.52 2.35
N LEU A 193 -17.37 24.78 3.17
CA LEU A 193 -18.54 25.57 2.83
C LEU A 193 -18.57 26.81 3.72
N VAL A 194 -18.83 27.97 3.15
CA VAL A 194 -19.11 29.20 3.91
C VAL A 194 -20.53 29.62 3.61
N THR A 195 -21.35 29.74 4.63
CA THR A 195 -22.77 30.15 4.51
C THR A 195 -22.92 31.67 4.50
N ARG A 196 -24.11 32.16 4.13
CA ARG A 196 -24.43 33.61 4.16
C ARG A 196 -24.42 34.24 5.55
N ASN A 197 -24.56 33.44 6.61
CA ASN A 197 -24.39 33.88 8.00
C ASN A 197 -22.95 33.69 8.51
N GLU A 198 -21.98 33.53 7.60
CA GLU A 198 -20.55 33.44 7.88
C GLU A 198 -20.10 32.18 8.66
N GLU A 199 -20.97 31.16 8.77
CA GLU A 199 -20.58 29.86 9.31
C GLU A 199 -19.65 29.15 8.32
N THR A 200 -18.46 28.75 8.78
CA THR A 200 -17.56 27.87 8.02
C THR A 200 -17.78 26.43 8.45
N ILE A 201 -18.13 25.57 7.51
CA ILE A 201 -18.40 24.15 7.73
C ILE A 201 -17.41 23.34 6.89
N VAL A 202 -16.63 22.49 7.55
CA VAL A 202 -15.71 21.55 6.90
C VAL A 202 -16.17 20.13 7.20
N GLY A 203 -16.20 19.28 6.19
CA GLY A 203 -16.65 17.91 6.40
C GLY A 203 -16.57 17.01 5.19
N ARG A 204 -17.04 15.78 5.39
CA ARG A 204 -17.13 14.76 4.36
C ARG A 204 -18.49 14.83 3.69
N ARG A 205 -18.51 15.07 2.39
CA ARG A 205 -19.73 15.05 1.58
C ARG A 205 -20.32 13.64 1.55
N LEU A 206 -21.63 13.56 1.74
CA LEU A 206 -22.43 12.33 1.67
C LEU A 206 -23.20 12.24 0.36
N ASN A 207 -23.81 13.35 -0.04
CA ASN A 207 -24.64 13.43 -1.22
C ASN A 207 -24.70 14.87 -1.71
N GLU A 208 -24.98 15.03 -3.00
CA GLU A 208 -25.16 16.33 -3.62
C GLU A 208 -26.11 16.22 -4.80
N ASP A 209 -27.10 17.10 -4.85
CA ASP A 209 -28.01 17.24 -5.98
C ASP A 209 -27.90 18.65 -6.59
N THR A 210 -28.81 19.02 -7.49
CA THR A 210 -28.80 20.35 -8.13
C THR A 210 -28.89 21.51 -7.13
N TYR A 211 -29.57 21.33 -6.00
CA TYR A 211 -29.91 22.39 -5.05
C TYR A 211 -29.26 22.23 -3.68
N THR A 212 -28.99 20.99 -3.25
CA THR A 212 -28.53 20.69 -1.90
C THR A 212 -27.15 20.03 -1.89
N VAL A 213 -26.44 20.25 -0.79
CA VAL A 213 -25.27 19.46 -0.41
C VAL A 213 -25.50 18.89 0.99
N GLN A 214 -25.24 17.60 1.14
CA GLN A 214 -25.34 16.87 2.39
C GLN A 214 -23.96 16.41 2.82
N LEU A 215 -23.59 16.65 4.07
CA LEU A 215 -22.28 16.31 4.61
C LEU A 215 -22.37 15.93 6.09
N ILE A 216 -21.33 15.25 6.58
CA ILE A 216 -21.04 15.14 8.01
C ILE A 216 -19.87 16.06 8.32
N ASP A 217 -20.06 16.94 9.30
CA ASP A 217 -19.00 17.84 9.77
C ASP A 217 -18.06 17.14 10.77
N SER A 218 -17.02 17.87 11.21
CA SER A 218 -16.03 17.36 12.17
C SER A 218 -16.59 17.03 13.56
N GLN A 219 -17.83 17.44 13.87
CA GLN A 219 -18.54 17.13 15.11
C GLN A 219 -19.56 16.00 14.94
N GLU A 220 -19.45 15.23 13.84
CA GLU A 220 -20.37 14.15 13.48
C GLU A 220 -21.82 14.59 13.19
N ARG A 221 -22.06 15.89 13.00
CA ARG A 221 -23.41 16.40 12.71
C ARG A 221 -23.70 16.24 11.24
N LEU A 222 -24.85 15.65 10.93
CA LEU A 222 -25.38 15.62 9.57
C LEU A 222 -25.92 17.02 9.23
N ARG A 223 -25.38 17.62 8.16
CA ARG A 223 -25.78 18.93 7.65
C ARG A 223 -26.35 18.75 6.25
N SER A 224 -27.50 19.35 6.00
CA SER A 224 -28.07 19.51 4.66
C SER A 224 -28.23 21.00 4.41
N LEU A 225 -27.56 21.51 3.37
CA LEU A 225 -27.47 22.94 3.09
C LEU A 225 -27.96 23.20 1.67
N LEU A 226 -28.74 24.28 1.51
CA LEU A 226 -29.10 24.81 0.20
C LEU A 226 -27.89 25.53 -0.39
N LYS A 227 -27.51 25.19 -1.63
CA LYS A 227 -26.38 25.82 -2.31
C LYS A 227 -26.59 27.32 -2.52
N SER A 228 -27.84 27.76 -2.64
CA SER A 228 -28.20 29.19 -2.74
C SER A 228 -27.86 29.99 -1.48
N GLU A 229 -27.71 29.33 -0.33
CA GLU A 229 -27.34 29.92 0.97
C GLU A 229 -25.83 29.90 1.24
N LEU A 230 -25.04 29.37 0.30
CA LEU A 230 -23.59 29.35 0.39
C LEU A 230 -22.98 30.58 -0.30
N VAL A 231 -22.00 31.18 0.36
CA VAL A 231 -21.11 32.20 -0.19
C VAL A 231 -19.97 31.52 -0.93
N THR A 232 -19.38 30.47 -0.35
CA THR A 232 -18.36 29.66 -1.01
C THR A 232 -18.64 28.17 -0.87
N TYR A 233 -18.25 27.43 -1.89
CA TYR A 233 -18.25 25.98 -1.94
C TYR A 233 -16.88 25.58 -2.50
N GLU A 234 -16.03 24.99 -1.66
CA GLU A 234 -14.68 24.57 -2.04
C GLU A 234 -14.53 23.05 -1.90
N LEU A 235 -14.02 22.40 -2.95
CA LEU A 235 -13.55 21.02 -2.91
C LEU A 235 -12.06 21.03 -2.60
N SER A 236 -11.64 20.34 -1.55
CA SER A 236 -10.21 20.19 -1.24
C SER A 236 -9.54 19.28 -2.27
N GLU A 237 -8.41 19.73 -2.81
CA GLU A 237 -7.49 18.90 -3.60
C GLU A 237 -6.60 18.00 -2.72
N ARG A 238 -6.65 18.20 -1.39
CA ARG A 238 -5.89 17.40 -0.42
C ARG A 238 -6.79 16.38 0.27
N PRO A 239 -6.31 15.13 0.47
CA PRO A 239 -7.01 14.15 1.26
C PRO A 239 -7.07 14.57 2.73
N SER A 240 -8.08 14.11 3.47
CA SER A 240 -8.17 14.33 4.92
C SER A 240 -7.09 13.60 5.70
N LYS A 241 -6.57 12.49 5.16
CA LYS A 241 -5.50 11.67 5.74
C LYS A 241 -4.20 11.91 4.98
N GLN A 242 -3.11 12.14 5.72
CA GLN A 242 -1.74 12.15 5.17
C GLN A 242 -1.24 10.71 4.96
N SER A 243 -0.16 10.54 4.19
CA SER A 243 0.55 9.27 4.10
C SER A 243 0.89 8.71 5.48
N THR A 244 0.83 7.39 5.62
CA THR A 244 1.14 6.72 6.87
C THR A 244 2.63 6.75 7.20
N ASN A 245 2.95 6.75 8.50
CA ASN A 245 4.32 6.56 9.01
C ASN A 245 4.58 5.10 9.41
N LEU A 246 3.65 4.19 9.13
CA LEU A 246 3.83 2.75 9.30
C LEU A 246 4.92 2.23 8.35
N THR A 247 5.65 1.22 8.79
CA THR A 247 6.62 0.51 7.92
C THR A 247 5.89 -0.27 6.83
N ASN A 248 6.60 -0.69 5.78
CA ASN A 248 6.01 -1.54 4.74
C ASN A 248 5.36 -2.81 5.30
N ASP A 249 5.95 -3.40 6.34
CA ASP A 249 5.40 -4.60 6.96
C ASP A 249 4.12 -4.34 7.76
N GLU A 250 4.10 -3.23 8.49
CA GLU A 250 2.91 -2.78 9.21
C GLU A 250 1.79 -2.41 8.25
N VAL A 251 2.10 -1.80 7.11
CA VAL A 251 1.12 -1.51 6.05
C VAL A 251 0.52 -2.81 5.50
N ALA A 252 1.35 -3.82 5.21
CA ALA A 252 0.88 -5.11 4.74
C ALA A 252 -0.03 -5.81 5.77
N ASP A 253 0.30 -5.72 7.06
CA ASP A 253 -0.53 -6.26 8.15
C ASP A 253 -1.89 -5.52 8.20
N VAL A 254 -1.91 -4.18 8.14
CA VAL A 254 -3.17 -3.40 8.08
C VAL A 254 -4.00 -3.75 6.85
N VAL A 255 -3.38 -3.89 5.67
CA VAL A 255 -4.07 -4.36 4.46
C VAL A 255 -4.67 -5.76 4.68
N GLY A 256 -3.93 -6.67 5.32
CA GLY A 256 -4.43 -7.99 5.73
C GLY A 256 -5.70 -7.89 6.57
N TYR A 257 -5.71 -7.04 7.60
CA TYR A 257 -6.90 -6.79 8.41
C TYR A 257 -8.07 -6.24 7.59
N LEU A 258 -7.86 -5.20 6.77
CA LEU A 258 -8.92 -4.58 5.98
C LEU A 258 -9.58 -5.56 4.99
N LEU A 259 -8.85 -6.54 4.48
CA LEU A 259 -9.38 -7.60 3.61
C LEU A 259 -10.29 -8.60 4.34
N THR A 260 -10.19 -8.69 5.68
CA THR A 260 -11.11 -9.47 6.50
C THR A 260 -12.47 -8.78 6.70
N LEU A 261 -12.55 -7.47 6.47
CA LEU A 261 -13.76 -6.68 6.69
C LEU A 261 -14.73 -6.81 5.52
N ARG A 262 -15.79 -7.60 5.70
CA ARG A 262 -16.68 -8.07 4.62
C ARG A 262 -18.17 -7.77 4.85
N GLY A 263 -18.46 -6.85 5.76
CA GLY A 263 -19.79 -6.49 6.20
C GLY A 263 -20.17 -7.20 7.50
N MET A 264 -21.32 -6.81 8.06
CA MET A 264 -21.91 -7.49 9.20
C MET A 264 -22.55 -8.79 8.70
N GLU A 265 -22.26 -9.91 9.36
CA GLU A 265 -23.09 -11.12 9.28
C GLU A 265 -24.45 -10.90 9.96
#